data_AF-A0A4Q0S1U2-F1
#
_entry.id   AF-A0A4Q0S1U2-F1
#
_cell.length_a   1.000
_cell.length_b   1.000
_cell.length_c   1.000
_cell.angle_alpha   90.00
_cell.angle_beta   90.00
_cell.angle_gamma   90.00
#
_symmetry.space_group_name_H-M   'P 1'
#
loop_
_entity.id
_entity.type
_entity.pdbx_description
1 polymer ?
#
loop_
_entity_poly.entity_id
_entity_poly.type
_entity_poly.pdbx_seq_one_letter_code
_entity_poly.pdbx_strand_id
1 'polypeptide(L)'
;MNAEPRPTVSDTARHAGGGALRFTGRARRSRWIAAAELGLISSTFSTLVSQLFAARIGRDAAVDWMTVAAIPARDWALSAEPSWSAILAGIGFHQWADFSWALVFFGVLGRWTADLAPRTILLLALPWAAFTSSMEWFVLVPLFPFWQPLFTLQQPYWIGLLVHGSSAVMYPLFARLRWRRGHARLRDIRFTNVWATGAVAAMVLLGAIALFGSHGYEPPWMGRDRDADQTYIRHMTAHHAQGIELARIAAEQAQDPHLRKLAMLMVASQAGEIRIFENWWLSWFDTEMPDCSTEERAAMPGYLTPAEMRGVKAAPPDQFDAVFAEAMTKHHSGAVRMADQMWQSRGDLRLRIMAHAIRHGQQGEIALMHGVDGVTAVATAFRNMFGDNVN
;
A
#
# COMPACT_ATOMS: atom_id res chain seq x y z
N MET A 1 -102.17 9.86 -24.43
CA MET A 1 -100.83 9.24 -24.58
C MET A 1 -99.95 9.83 -23.51
N ASN A 2 -99.41 8.95 -22.66
CA ASN A 2 -98.75 9.26 -21.40
C ASN A 2 -97.40 9.96 -21.62
N ALA A 3 -97.19 11.07 -20.93
CA ALA A 3 -95.88 11.69 -20.77
C ALA A 3 -95.25 11.14 -19.49
N GLU A 4 -94.10 10.47 -19.61
CA GLU A 4 -93.31 9.95 -18.48
C GLU A 4 -92.36 11.02 -17.89
N PRO A 5 -92.03 10.94 -16.58
CA PRO A 5 -91.22 11.92 -15.87
C PRO A 5 -89.71 11.56 -15.75
N ARG A 6 -88.88 12.60 -15.53
CA ARG A 6 -87.45 12.62 -15.09
C ARG A 6 -87.27 12.01 -13.67
N PRO A 7 -86.06 11.71 -13.10
CA PRO A 7 -84.73 12.35 -13.25
C PRO A 7 -83.51 11.36 -13.24
N THR A 8 -82.23 11.73 -13.40
CA THR A 8 -81.32 12.23 -12.34
C THR A 8 -79.98 12.75 -12.88
N VAL A 9 -79.47 13.76 -12.19
CA VAL A 9 -78.14 14.37 -12.25
C VAL A 9 -77.05 13.39 -11.83
N SER A 10 -76.00 13.20 -12.65
CA SER A 10 -74.64 12.91 -12.17
C SER A 10 -73.62 13.16 -13.28
N ASP A 11 -73.17 14.39 -13.42
CA ASP A 11 -71.97 14.68 -14.20
C ASP A 11 -71.20 15.80 -13.51
N THR A 12 -70.29 15.41 -12.59
CA THR A 12 -69.11 16.18 -12.21
C THR A 12 -68.25 15.33 -11.25
N ALA A 13 -66.93 15.41 -11.46
CA ALA A 13 -65.87 15.04 -10.52
C ALA A 13 -65.57 13.54 -10.29
N ARG A 14 -64.91 12.90 -11.26
CA ARG A 14 -63.87 11.89 -10.97
C ARG A 14 -62.71 12.00 -11.96
N HIS A 15 -61.71 12.82 -11.63
CA HIS A 15 -60.29 12.54 -11.91
C HIS A 15 -59.40 13.51 -11.12
N ALA A 16 -59.47 13.40 -9.80
CA ALA A 16 -58.43 13.88 -8.91
C ALA A 16 -58.26 12.82 -7.82
N GLY A 17 -57.23 11.98 -7.93
CA GLY A 17 -56.94 10.98 -6.92
C GLY A 17 -56.11 9.81 -7.42
N GLY A 18 -54.87 9.73 -6.93
CA GLY A 18 -54.20 8.43 -6.74
C GLY A 18 -53.37 7.93 -7.92
N GLY A 19 -52.29 8.63 -8.24
CA GLY A 19 -51.29 8.15 -9.20
C GLY A 19 -49.86 8.49 -8.84
N ALA A 20 -49.56 8.80 -7.57
CA ALA A 20 -48.20 8.75 -7.08
C ALA A 20 -47.78 7.28 -7.08
N LEU A 21 -47.23 6.81 -8.21
CA LEU A 21 -46.51 5.56 -8.32
C LEU A 21 -45.38 5.59 -7.30
N ARG A 22 -45.70 5.07 -6.12
CA ARG A 22 -44.78 4.52 -5.14
C ARG A 22 -43.78 3.65 -5.89
N PHE A 23 -42.60 4.19 -6.20
CA PHE A 23 -41.41 3.42 -6.56
C PHE A 23 -40.91 2.68 -5.30
N THR A 24 -41.75 1.83 -4.72
CA THR A 24 -41.47 1.11 -3.50
C THR A 24 -40.70 -0.16 -3.82
N GLY A 25 -39.40 -0.14 -3.57
CA GLY A 25 -38.56 -1.31 -3.22
C GLY A 25 -38.26 -2.38 -4.28
N ARG A 26 -39.07 -2.56 -5.32
CA ARG A 26 -38.98 -3.77 -6.18
C ARG A 26 -37.80 -3.79 -7.16
N ALA A 27 -37.28 -2.62 -7.53
CA ALA A 27 -36.19 -2.48 -8.50
C ALA A 27 -34.78 -2.51 -7.88
N ARG A 28 -34.65 -2.28 -6.56
CA ARG A 28 -33.35 -2.33 -5.88
C ARG A 28 -32.93 -3.77 -5.63
N ARG A 29 -31.63 -4.04 -5.77
CA ARG A 29 -31.02 -5.26 -5.28
C ARG A 29 -30.90 -5.19 -3.75
N SER A 30 -30.63 -6.32 -3.11
CA SER A 30 -30.18 -6.31 -1.72
C SER A 30 -28.93 -5.43 -1.62
N ARG A 31 -28.94 -4.46 -0.69
CA ARG A 31 -27.78 -3.59 -0.42
C ARG A 31 -26.53 -4.39 -0.10
N TRP A 32 -26.68 -5.52 0.58
CA TRP A 32 -25.58 -6.42 0.93
C TRP A 32 -24.99 -7.11 -0.30
N ILE A 33 -25.84 -7.53 -1.25
CA ILE A 33 -25.36 -8.12 -2.51
C ILE A 33 -24.61 -7.07 -3.33
N ALA A 34 -25.18 -5.86 -3.46
CA ALA A 34 -24.52 -4.79 -4.20
C ALA A 34 -23.21 -4.32 -3.52
N ALA A 35 -23.16 -4.30 -2.18
CA ALA A 35 -21.97 -4.00 -1.41
C ALA A 35 -20.89 -5.08 -1.59
N ALA A 36 -21.26 -6.37 -1.60
CA ALA A 36 -20.35 -7.47 -1.85
C ALA A 36 -19.80 -7.45 -3.28
N GLU A 37 -20.66 -7.25 -4.29
CA GLU A 37 -20.23 -7.09 -5.68
C GLU A 37 -19.25 -5.92 -5.83
N LEU A 38 -19.54 -4.78 -5.19
CA LEU A 38 -18.65 -3.63 -5.17
C LEU A 38 -17.34 -3.94 -4.46
N GLY A 39 -17.40 -4.58 -3.29
CA GLY A 39 -16.22 -4.93 -2.49
C GLY A 39 -15.24 -5.79 -3.29
N LEU A 40 -15.74 -6.76 -4.06
CA LEU A 40 -14.92 -7.58 -4.96
C LEU A 40 -14.28 -6.73 -6.07
N ILE A 41 -15.03 -5.80 -6.67
CA ILE A 41 -14.52 -4.91 -7.71
C ILE A 41 -13.44 -3.98 -7.14
N SER A 42 -13.71 -3.33 -6.01
CA SER A 42 -12.80 -2.34 -5.41
C SER A 42 -11.52 -2.99 -4.89
N SER A 43 -11.64 -4.14 -4.22
CA SER A 43 -10.48 -4.87 -3.70
C SER A 43 -9.61 -5.43 -4.82
N THR A 44 -10.23 -5.96 -5.89
CA THR A 44 -9.47 -6.41 -7.07
C THR A 44 -8.74 -5.25 -7.73
N PHE A 45 -9.44 -4.12 -7.90
CA PHE A 45 -8.85 -2.93 -8.50
C PHE A 45 -7.66 -2.39 -7.69
N SER A 46 -7.80 -2.27 -6.36
CA SER A 46 -6.70 -1.83 -5.49
C SER A 46 -5.52 -2.80 -5.53
N THR A 47 -5.75 -4.12 -5.51
CA THR A 47 -4.67 -5.12 -5.67
C THR A 47 -3.91 -4.94 -6.97
N LEU A 48 -4.62 -4.75 -8.10
CA LEU A 48 -3.99 -4.55 -9.41
C LEU A 48 -3.20 -3.24 -9.46
N VAL A 49 -3.74 -2.15 -8.90
CA VAL A 49 -3.02 -0.88 -8.79
C VAL A 49 -1.75 -1.05 -7.97
N SER A 50 -1.82 -1.64 -6.78
CA SER A 50 -0.65 -1.89 -5.94
C SER A 50 0.41 -2.72 -6.67
N GLN A 51 -0.01 -3.80 -7.33
CA GLN A 51 0.91 -4.68 -8.07
C GLN A 51 1.59 -3.97 -9.24
N LEU A 52 0.84 -3.20 -10.02
CA LEU A 52 1.33 -2.57 -11.24
C LEU A 52 2.04 -1.24 -10.96
N PHE A 53 1.85 -0.63 -9.80
CA PHE A 53 2.41 0.68 -9.49
C PHE A 53 3.59 0.63 -8.50
N ALA A 54 3.73 -0.41 -7.68
CA ALA A 54 4.76 -0.51 -6.64
C ALA A 54 6.18 -0.11 -7.11
N ALA A 55 6.68 -0.72 -8.18
CA ALA A 55 8.03 -0.44 -8.68
C ALA A 55 8.24 1.02 -9.11
N ARG A 56 7.17 1.71 -9.57
CA ARG A 56 7.22 3.12 -9.99
C ARG A 56 7.40 4.09 -8.82
N ILE A 57 7.22 3.63 -7.59
CA ILE A 57 7.43 4.40 -6.36
C ILE A 57 8.47 3.76 -5.45
N GLY A 58 9.37 2.92 -6.01
CA GLY A 58 10.48 2.35 -5.24
C GLY A 58 10.09 1.18 -4.35
N ARG A 59 9.02 0.44 -4.68
CA ARG A 59 8.53 -0.69 -3.88
C ARG A 59 8.58 -2.00 -4.64
N ASP A 60 9.00 -3.07 -3.96
CA ASP A 60 8.90 -4.43 -4.46
C ASP A 60 7.57 -5.05 -4.02
N ALA A 61 6.66 -5.27 -4.98
CA ALA A 61 5.33 -5.77 -4.69
C ALA A 61 5.33 -7.14 -4.00
N ALA A 62 6.29 -8.01 -4.30
CA ALA A 62 6.34 -9.34 -3.70
C ALA A 62 6.73 -9.27 -2.22
N VAL A 63 7.70 -8.41 -1.89
CA VAL A 63 8.09 -8.13 -0.49
C VAL A 63 6.96 -7.44 0.27
N ASP A 64 6.26 -6.51 -0.37
CA ASP A 64 5.10 -5.83 0.22
C ASP A 64 3.98 -6.80 0.56
N TRP A 65 3.63 -7.71 -0.36
CA TRP A 65 2.61 -8.72 -0.09
C TRP A 65 3.04 -9.71 0.98
N MET A 66 4.32 -10.10 1.01
CA MET A 66 4.86 -10.91 2.10
C MET A 66 4.73 -10.22 3.47
N THR A 67 5.00 -8.91 3.53
CA THR A 67 4.84 -8.10 4.75
C THR A 67 3.38 -8.02 5.19
N VAL A 68 2.46 -7.83 4.25
CA VAL A 68 1.01 -7.86 4.52
C VAL A 68 0.57 -9.24 5.00
N ALA A 69 1.11 -10.32 4.41
CA ALA A 69 0.80 -11.69 4.81
C ALA A 69 1.21 -12.02 6.24
N ALA A 70 2.24 -11.34 6.77
CA ALA A 70 2.65 -11.48 8.16
C ALA A 70 1.58 -10.99 9.15
N ILE A 71 0.58 -10.21 8.72
CA ILE A 71 -0.51 -9.79 9.61
C ILE A 71 -1.34 -10.99 10.10
N PRO A 72 -1.95 -11.81 9.21
CA PRO A 72 -2.67 -13.01 9.63
C PRO A 72 -1.76 -14.22 9.88
N ALA A 73 -0.65 -14.36 9.15
CA ALA A 73 0.22 -15.54 9.20
C ALA A 73 1.43 -15.37 10.15
N ARG A 74 1.57 -14.20 10.78
CA ARG A 74 2.70 -13.85 11.66
C ARG A 74 4.05 -14.10 10.96
N ASP A 75 5.04 -14.52 11.74
CA ASP A 75 6.41 -14.69 11.31
C ASP A 75 6.61 -15.84 10.29
N TRP A 76 5.61 -16.70 10.08
CA TRP A 76 5.71 -17.80 9.11
C TRP A 76 5.75 -17.29 7.67
N ALA A 77 5.09 -16.18 7.38
CA ALA A 77 5.10 -15.60 6.04
C ALA A 77 6.45 -14.99 5.64
N LEU A 78 7.31 -14.64 6.61
CA LEU A 78 8.56 -13.93 6.37
C LEU A 78 9.69 -14.88 5.94
N SER A 79 10.30 -14.55 4.80
CA SER A 79 11.43 -15.26 4.20
C SER A 79 12.33 -14.30 3.42
N ALA A 80 13.57 -14.72 3.13
CA ALA A 80 14.53 -13.92 2.36
C ALA A 80 14.12 -13.74 0.90
N GLU A 81 13.36 -14.68 0.36
CA GLU A 81 12.68 -14.57 -0.92
C GLU A 81 11.18 -14.77 -0.70
N PRO A 82 10.31 -13.86 -1.18
CA PRO A 82 8.88 -14.00 -1.04
C PRO A 82 8.35 -15.29 -1.68
N SER A 83 7.75 -16.17 -0.88
CA SER A 83 7.10 -17.38 -1.40
C SER A 83 5.75 -17.04 -2.05
N TRP A 84 5.34 -17.81 -3.06
CA TRP A 84 4.01 -17.65 -3.67
C TRP A 84 2.88 -17.80 -2.66
N SER A 85 3.02 -18.66 -1.65
CA SER A 85 2.03 -18.79 -0.58
C SER A 85 1.95 -17.54 0.28
N ALA A 86 3.08 -16.92 0.63
CA ALA A 86 3.08 -15.64 1.34
C ALA A 86 2.45 -14.53 0.48
N ILE A 87 2.82 -14.42 -0.80
CA ILE A 87 2.24 -13.44 -1.72
C ILE A 87 0.72 -13.60 -1.83
N LEU A 88 0.23 -14.83 -2.05
CA LEU A 88 -1.20 -15.12 -2.15
C LEU A 88 -1.94 -14.86 -0.84
N ALA A 89 -1.34 -15.19 0.30
CA ALA A 89 -1.91 -14.88 1.61
C ALA A 89 -2.01 -13.37 1.85
N GLY A 90 -0.99 -12.61 1.47
CA GLY A 90 -0.97 -11.15 1.55
C GLY A 90 -2.04 -10.51 0.68
N ILE A 91 -2.13 -10.93 -0.58
CA ILE A 91 -3.19 -10.49 -1.50
C ILE A 91 -4.56 -10.85 -0.93
N GLY A 92 -4.75 -12.08 -0.44
CA GLY A 92 -6.01 -12.52 0.14
C GLY A 92 -6.42 -11.71 1.37
N PHE A 93 -5.47 -11.42 2.27
CA PHE A 93 -5.72 -10.61 3.46
C PHE A 93 -6.07 -9.16 3.11
N HIS A 94 -5.31 -8.55 2.20
CA HIS A 94 -5.61 -7.22 1.67
C HIS A 94 -7.00 -7.17 1.03
N GLN A 95 -7.31 -8.14 0.16
CA GLN A 95 -8.61 -8.18 -0.50
C GLN A 95 -9.77 -8.35 0.49
N TRP A 96 -9.57 -9.18 1.51
CA TRP A 96 -10.52 -9.35 2.59
C TRP A 96 -10.76 -8.03 3.35
N ALA A 97 -9.70 -7.32 3.72
CA ALA A 97 -9.79 -6.05 4.45
C ALA A 97 -10.57 -4.99 3.65
N ASP A 98 -10.20 -4.76 2.38
CA ASP A 98 -10.88 -3.82 1.48
C ASP A 98 -12.35 -4.21 1.24
N PHE A 99 -12.61 -5.50 1.03
CA PHE A 99 -13.96 -6.03 0.87
C PHE A 99 -14.80 -5.77 2.12
N SER A 100 -14.24 -6.01 3.30
CA SER A 100 -14.90 -5.77 4.58
C SER A 100 -15.26 -4.29 4.77
N TRP A 101 -14.37 -3.35 4.42
CA TRP A 101 -14.69 -1.92 4.52
C TRP A 101 -15.80 -1.49 3.55
N ALA A 102 -15.84 -2.05 2.34
CA ALA A 102 -16.95 -1.81 1.42
C ALA A 102 -18.28 -2.34 1.98
N LEU A 103 -18.28 -3.50 2.65
CA LEU A 103 -19.46 -4.04 3.34
C LEU A 103 -19.90 -3.16 4.52
N VAL A 104 -18.97 -2.59 5.29
CA VAL A 104 -19.32 -1.64 6.35
C VAL A 104 -19.97 -0.40 5.75
N PHE A 105 -19.37 0.19 4.71
CA PHE A 105 -19.84 1.45 4.17
C PHE A 105 -21.18 1.34 3.40
N PHE A 106 -21.38 0.26 2.64
CA PHE A 106 -22.58 0.10 1.82
C PHE A 106 -23.60 -0.92 2.36
N GLY A 107 -23.16 -1.84 3.22
CA GLY A 107 -24.01 -2.79 3.92
C GLY A 107 -24.52 -2.22 5.23
N VAL A 108 -23.64 -2.07 6.23
CA VAL A 108 -23.98 -1.59 7.58
C VAL A 108 -24.56 -0.16 7.50
N LEU A 109 -23.79 0.77 6.93
CA LEU A 109 -24.21 2.15 6.71
C LEU A 109 -25.13 2.31 5.49
N GLY A 110 -25.58 1.21 4.90
CA GLY A 110 -26.37 1.17 3.67
C GLY A 110 -27.65 2.00 3.69
N ARG A 111 -28.24 2.31 4.86
CA ARG A 111 -29.40 3.22 4.96
C ARG A 111 -29.04 4.65 4.56
N TRP A 112 -27.82 5.09 4.86
CA TRP A 112 -27.31 6.43 4.57
C TRP A 112 -26.77 6.53 3.15
N THR A 113 -26.18 5.44 2.64
CA THR A 113 -25.61 5.39 1.28
C THR A 113 -26.61 4.98 0.21
N ALA A 114 -27.80 4.50 0.59
CA ALA A 114 -28.84 3.93 -0.29
C ALA A 114 -29.25 4.84 -1.45
N ASP A 115 -29.19 6.15 -1.27
CA ASP A 115 -29.74 7.15 -2.21
C ASP A 115 -28.70 8.16 -2.72
N LEU A 116 -27.45 8.06 -2.27
CA LEU A 116 -26.39 8.96 -2.69
C LEU A 116 -26.16 8.87 -4.20
N ALA A 117 -25.83 10.02 -4.80
CA ALA A 117 -25.40 10.11 -6.18
C ALA A 117 -23.92 9.67 -6.31
N PRO A 118 -23.48 9.16 -7.47
CA PRO A 118 -22.10 8.71 -7.66
C PRO A 118 -21.04 9.75 -7.27
N ARG A 119 -21.26 11.03 -7.59
CA ARG A 119 -20.35 12.13 -7.23
C ARG A 119 -20.27 12.34 -5.72
N THR A 120 -21.40 12.26 -5.02
CA THR A 120 -21.43 12.37 -3.55
C THR A 120 -20.71 11.18 -2.91
N ILE A 121 -20.89 9.97 -3.45
CA ILE A 121 -20.14 8.79 -3.00
C ILE A 121 -18.64 9.01 -3.18
N LEU A 122 -18.20 9.51 -4.34
CA LEU A 122 -16.78 9.81 -4.60
C LEU A 122 -16.21 10.82 -3.59
N LEU A 123 -16.95 11.88 -3.26
CA LEU A 123 -16.52 12.87 -2.28
C LEU A 123 -16.39 12.29 -0.87
N LEU A 124 -17.29 11.38 -0.49
CA LEU A 124 -17.23 10.70 0.82
C LEU A 124 -16.20 9.57 0.85
N ALA A 125 -15.82 9.03 -0.30
CA ALA A 125 -14.89 7.92 -0.42
C ALA A 125 -13.47 8.30 0.05
N LEU A 126 -13.03 9.55 -0.14
CA LEU A 126 -11.71 10.00 0.30
C LEU A 126 -11.57 10.09 1.83
N PRO A 127 -12.47 10.79 2.57
CA PRO A 127 -12.48 10.71 4.03
C PRO A 127 -12.66 9.30 4.56
N TRP A 128 -13.44 8.47 3.88
CA TRP A 128 -13.60 7.06 4.24
C TRP A 128 -12.29 6.29 4.12
N ALA A 129 -11.57 6.41 3.00
CA ALA A 129 -10.26 5.78 2.81
C ALA A 129 -9.24 6.21 3.86
N ALA A 130 -9.22 7.50 4.20
CA ALA A 130 -8.36 8.01 5.27
C ALA A 130 -8.73 7.41 6.63
N PHE A 131 -10.04 7.31 6.94
CA PHE A 131 -10.53 6.70 8.17
C PHE A 131 -10.17 5.20 8.26
N THR A 132 -10.46 4.42 7.21
CA THR A 132 -10.22 2.97 7.21
C THR A 132 -8.74 2.64 7.24
N SER A 133 -7.93 3.35 6.44
CA SER A 133 -6.48 3.21 6.48
C SER A 133 -5.90 3.59 7.86
N SER A 134 -6.38 4.68 8.47
CA SER A 134 -5.93 5.07 9.82
C SER A 134 -6.33 4.04 10.86
N MET A 135 -7.54 3.50 10.78
CA MET A 135 -8.01 2.47 11.70
C MET A 135 -7.15 1.21 11.59
N GLU A 136 -6.85 0.77 10.38
CA GLU A 136 -5.97 -0.39 10.18
C GLU A 136 -4.56 -0.15 10.69
N TRP A 137 -3.95 0.95 10.26
CA TRP A 137 -2.54 1.21 10.50
C TRP A 137 -2.28 1.59 11.97
N PHE A 138 -3.08 2.46 12.59
CA PHE A 138 -2.80 2.93 13.96
C PHE A 138 -3.44 2.07 15.05
N VAL A 139 -4.42 1.22 14.72
CA VAL A 139 -5.21 0.48 15.71
C VAL A 139 -5.24 -1.02 15.41
N LEU A 140 -5.76 -1.43 14.26
CA LEU A 140 -6.09 -2.84 14.06
C LEU A 140 -4.85 -3.71 13.95
N VAL A 141 -3.93 -3.33 13.06
CA VAL A 141 -2.72 -4.08 12.77
C VAL A 141 -1.77 -4.09 13.96
N PRO A 142 -1.36 -2.95 14.56
CA PRO A 142 -0.36 -2.97 15.62
C PRO A 142 -0.90 -3.25 17.03
N LEU A 143 -2.20 -3.05 17.32
CA LEU A 143 -2.71 -3.09 18.70
C LEU A 143 -3.81 -4.10 18.97
N PHE A 144 -4.84 -4.21 18.13
CA PHE A 144 -5.92 -5.17 18.35
C PHE A 144 -6.75 -5.30 17.08
N PRO A 145 -7.00 -6.48 16.52
CA PRO A 145 -6.77 -7.80 17.10
C PRO A 145 -5.47 -8.48 16.64
N PHE A 146 -4.56 -7.78 15.95
CA PHE A 146 -3.42 -8.43 15.29
C PHE A 146 -2.10 -8.32 16.08
N TRP A 147 -1.87 -7.24 16.83
CA TRP A 147 -0.62 -6.99 17.59
C TRP A 147 0.66 -7.19 16.75
N GLN A 148 0.71 -6.60 15.55
CA GLN A 148 1.80 -6.71 14.58
C GLN A 148 2.51 -5.37 14.38
N PRO A 149 3.54 -5.04 15.19
CA PRO A 149 4.29 -3.80 15.05
C PRO A 149 5.11 -3.76 13.74
N LEU A 150 5.50 -4.94 13.25
CA LEU A 150 6.32 -5.10 12.05
C LEU A 150 5.72 -4.37 10.84
N PHE A 151 4.42 -4.50 10.59
CA PHE A 151 3.77 -3.84 9.46
C PHE A 151 3.90 -2.31 9.52
N THR A 152 3.59 -1.71 10.67
CA THR A 152 3.66 -0.24 10.83
C THR A 152 5.09 0.29 10.83
N LEU A 153 6.04 -0.48 11.36
CA LEU A 153 7.46 -0.09 11.40
C LEU A 153 8.13 -0.26 10.03
N GLN A 154 7.69 -1.22 9.22
CA GLN A 154 8.24 -1.49 7.88
C GLN A 154 7.61 -0.64 6.78
N GLN A 155 6.31 -0.32 6.90
CA GLN A 155 5.59 0.40 5.85
C GLN A 155 5.11 1.78 6.33
N PRO A 156 5.54 2.88 5.69
CA PRO A 156 5.02 4.18 6.01
C PRO A 156 3.52 4.26 5.73
N TYR A 157 2.79 5.03 6.55
CA TYR A 157 1.33 5.13 6.52
C TYR A 157 0.76 5.46 5.13
N TRP A 158 1.48 6.27 4.34
CA TRP A 158 1.00 6.69 3.02
C TRP A 158 0.79 5.51 2.06
N ILE A 159 1.47 4.37 2.24
CA ILE A 159 1.26 3.15 1.44
C ILE A 159 -0.16 2.62 1.69
N GLY A 160 -0.54 2.44 2.94
CA GLY A 160 -1.89 2.02 3.31
C GLY A 160 -2.95 3.00 2.81
N LEU A 161 -2.69 4.30 2.92
CA LEU A 161 -3.62 5.33 2.43
C LEU A 161 -3.80 5.28 0.91
N LEU A 162 -2.72 5.05 0.16
CA LEU A 162 -2.76 4.89 -1.30
C LEU A 162 -3.60 3.66 -1.69
N VAL A 163 -3.45 2.55 -0.97
CA VAL A 163 -4.18 1.31 -1.21
C VAL A 163 -5.69 1.50 -0.98
N HIS A 164 -6.05 2.02 0.19
CA HIS A 164 -7.44 2.32 0.55
C HIS A 164 -8.06 3.36 -0.38
N GLY A 165 -7.31 4.41 -0.73
CA GLY A 165 -7.71 5.42 -1.70
C GLY A 165 -8.00 4.82 -3.08
N SER A 166 -7.13 3.92 -3.56
CA SER A 166 -7.33 3.22 -4.83
C SER A 166 -8.60 2.37 -4.83
N SER A 167 -8.89 1.68 -3.71
CA SER A 167 -10.12 0.92 -3.53
C SER A 167 -11.36 1.83 -3.55
N ALA A 168 -11.30 2.91 -2.77
CA ALA A 168 -12.40 3.85 -2.57
C ALA A 168 -12.77 4.61 -3.86
N VAL A 169 -11.82 4.79 -4.79
CA VAL A 169 -12.09 5.33 -6.14
C VAL A 169 -13.15 4.52 -6.90
N MET A 170 -13.32 3.22 -6.59
CA MET A 170 -14.33 2.39 -7.25
C MET A 170 -15.73 2.49 -6.64
N TYR A 171 -15.87 3.09 -5.46
CA TYR A 171 -17.12 3.16 -4.71
C TYR A 171 -18.31 3.81 -5.45
N PRO A 172 -18.13 4.81 -6.34
CA PRO A 172 -19.23 5.39 -7.11
C PRO A 172 -20.01 4.36 -7.95
N LEU A 173 -19.41 3.21 -8.28
CA LEU A 173 -20.11 2.12 -8.98
C LEU A 173 -21.30 1.57 -8.19
N PHE A 174 -21.29 1.70 -6.86
CA PHE A 174 -22.41 1.31 -6.00
C PHE A 174 -23.75 1.91 -6.44
N ALA A 175 -23.73 3.17 -6.88
CA ALA A 175 -24.93 3.90 -7.32
C ALA A 175 -25.67 3.18 -8.46
N ARG A 176 -24.94 2.43 -9.28
CA ARG A 176 -25.48 1.55 -10.32
C ARG A 176 -25.75 0.14 -9.81
N LEU A 177 -24.80 -0.46 -9.08
CA LEU A 177 -24.88 -1.85 -8.60
C LEU A 177 -26.06 -2.10 -7.65
N ARG A 178 -26.53 -1.07 -6.92
CA ARG A 178 -27.72 -1.18 -6.05
C ARG A 178 -29.04 -1.44 -6.78
N TRP A 179 -29.07 -1.35 -8.12
CA TRP A 179 -30.27 -1.57 -8.93
C TRP A 179 -30.19 -2.89 -9.70
N ARG A 180 -31.34 -3.50 -9.97
CA ARG A 180 -31.43 -4.57 -10.98
C ARG A 180 -31.08 -4.02 -12.36
N ARG A 181 -30.57 -4.87 -13.26
CA ARG A 181 -30.22 -4.48 -14.63
C ARG A 181 -31.40 -3.74 -15.29
N GLY A 182 -31.10 -2.66 -16.01
CA GLY A 182 -32.10 -1.82 -16.68
C GLY A 182 -32.85 -0.82 -15.80
N HIS A 183 -32.66 -0.83 -14.46
CA HIS A 183 -33.45 0.01 -13.54
C HIS A 183 -32.68 1.19 -12.94
N ALA A 184 -31.37 1.27 -13.17
CA ALA A 184 -30.57 2.39 -12.66
C ALA A 184 -30.92 3.70 -13.39
N ARG A 185 -30.82 4.83 -12.68
CA ARG A 185 -31.06 6.16 -13.27
C ARG A 185 -30.05 6.42 -14.39
N LEU A 186 -30.50 6.98 -15.52
CA LEU A 186 -29.65 7.26 -16.69
C LEU A 186 -28.41 8.10 -16.34
N ARG A 187 -28.55 9.10 -15.45
CA ARG A 187 -27.42 9.90 -14.95
C ARG A 187 -26.36 9.04 -14.27
N ASP A 188 -26.77 8.12 -13.40
CA ASP A 188 -25.87 7.26 -12.64
C ASP A 188 -25.18 6.27 -13.58
N ILE A 189 -25.90 5.75 -14.59
CA ILE A 189 -25.34 4.91 -15.66
C ILE A 189 -24.26 5.67 -16.45
N ARG A 190 -24.57 6.89 -16.94
CA ARG A 190 -23.61 7.69 -17.71
C ARG A 190 -22.34 7.97 -16.92
N PHE A 191 -22.49 8.40 -15.66
CA PHE A 191 -21.35 8.66 -14.78
C PHE A 191 -20.51 7.39 -14.58
N THR A 192 -21.14 6.28 -14.18
CA THR A 192 -20.41 5.04 -13.86
C THR A 192 -19.79 4.38 -15.08
N ASN A 193 -20.36 4.54 -16.28
CA ASN A 193 -19.71 4.12 -17.53
C ASN A 193 -18.42 4.90 -17.77
N VAL A 194 -18.50 6.24 -17.76
CA VAL A 194 -17.31 7.08 -17.97
C VAL A 194 -16.24 6.77 -16.92
N TRP A 195 -16.64 6.61 -15.66
CA TRP A 195 -15.74 6.30 -14.57
C TRP A 195 -15.08 4.92 -14.72
N ALA A 196 -15.86 3.88 -15.02
CA ALA A 196 -15.33 2.54 -15.25
C ALA A 196 -14.41 2.48 -16.47
N THR A 197 -14.75 3.18 -17.55
CA THR A 197 -13.88 3.31 -18.73
C THR A 197 -12.57 3.99 -18.36
N GLY A 198 -12.60 5.07 -17.58
CA GLY A 198 -11.39 5.72 -17.08
C GLY A 198 -10.54 4.82 -16.20
N ALA A 199 -11.17 4.06 -15.28
CA ALA A 199 -10.49 3.10 -14.42
C ALA A 199 -9.82 1.97 -15.23
N VAL A 200 -10.50 1.42 -16.23
CA VAL A 200 -9.92 0.42 -17.15
C VAL A 200 -8.78 1.02 -17.96
N ALA A 201 -8.92 2.24 -18.48
CA ALA A 201 -7.85 2.91 -19.23
C ALA A 201 -6.61 3.15 -18.35
N ALA A 202 -6.81 3.57 -17.09
CA ALA A 202 -5.73 3.71 -16.12
C ALA A 202 -5.05 2.36 -15.84
N MET A 203 -5.81 1.27 -15.77
CA MET A 203 -5.24 -0.07 -15.57
C MET A 203 -4.45 -0.58 -16.77
N VAL A 204 -4.94 -0.33 -17.98
CA VAL A 204 -4.19 -0.64 -19.21
C VAL A 204 -2.90 0.17 -19.26
N LEU A 205 -2.94 1.46 -18.91
CA LEU A 205 -1.75 2.32 -18.86
C LEU A 205 -0.73 1.82 -17.83
N LEU A 206 -1.16 1.54 -16.60
CA LEU A 206 -0.30 0.99 -15.54
C LEU A 206 0.26 -0.38 -15.95
N GLY A 207 -0.55 -1.22 -16.59
CA GLY A 207 -0.12 -2.50 -17.15
C GLY A 207 0.95 -2.34 -18.23
N ALA A 208 0.77 -1.38 -19.15
CA ALA A 208 1.76 -1.07 -20.17
C ALA A 208 3.07 -0.56 -19.54
N ILE A 209 3.00 0.41 -18.62
CA ILE A 209 4.18 0.92 -17.91
C ILE A 209 4.90 -0.23 -17.17
N ALA A 210 4.15 -1.13 -16.53
CA ALA A 210 4.73 -2.29 -15.86
C ALA A 210 5.43 -3.24 -16.80
N LEU A 211 4.82 -3.52 -17.96
CA LEU A 211 5.40 -4.36 -18.99
C LEU A 211 6.69 -3.74 -19.54
N PHE A 212 6.68 -2.46 -19.91
CA PHE A 212 7.87 -1.76 -20.39
C PHE A 212 8.97 -1.70 -19.33
N GLY A 213 8.61 -1.39 -18.08
CA GLY A 213 9.55 -1.38 -16.96
C GLY A 213 10.20 -2.74 -16.72
N SER A 214 9.47 -3.85 -16.89
CA SER A 214 10.05 -5.21 -16.80
C SER A 214 11.06 -5.55 -17.90
N HIS A 215 11.11 -4.73 -18.96
CA HIS A 215 12.07 -4.81 -20.05
C HIS A 215 13.13 -3.69 -20.00
N GLY A 216 13.28 -3.00 -18.86
CA GLY A 216 14.29 -1.95 -18.69
C GLY A 216 13.88 -0.58 -19.23
N TYR A 217 12.59 -0.36 -19.50
CA TYR A 217 12.06 0.92 -20.00
C TYR A 217 11.14 1.57 -18.98
N GLU A 218 11.71 2.33 -18.04
CA GLU A 218 10.94 3.14 -17.09
C GLU A 218 10.58 4.52 -17.67
N PRO A 219 9.51 5.17 -17.17
CA PRO A 219 9.22 6.55 -17.53
C PRO A 219 10.46 7.45 -17.30
N PRO A 220 10.70 8.45 -18.16
CA PRO A 220 11.91 9.26 -18.11
C PRO A 220 12.18 9.86 -16.73
N TRP A 221 13.45 10.05 -16.40
CA TRP A 221 13.88 10.80 -15.23
C TRP A 221 13.34 12.24 -15.27
N MET A 222 12.79 12.71 -14.14
CA MET A 222 12.17 14.03 -13.99
C MET A 222 12.76 14.85 -12.82
N GLY A 223 13.94 14.46 -12.32
CA GLY A 223 14.64 15.18 -11.26
C GLY A 223 15.23 16.53 -11.71
N ARG A 224 15.71 17.32 -10.75
CA ARG A 224 16.44 18.58 -10.99
C ARG A 224 17.88 18.55 -10.48
N ASP A 225 18.31 17.40 -9.98
CA ASP A 225 19.63 17.20 -9.38
C ASP A 225 20.12 15.79 -9.72
N ARG A 226 20.67 15.66 -10.94
CA ARG A 226 21.07 14.36 -11.50
C ARG A 226 22.23 13.75 -10.72
N ASP A 227 23.18 14.58 -10.29
CA ASP A 227 24.36 14.12 -9.54
C ASP A 227 23.95 13.56 -8.18
N ALA A 228 23.06 14.25 -7.46
CA ALA A 228 22.52 13.73 -6.20
C ALA A 228 21.78 12.39 -6.39
N ASP A 229 20.97 12.26 -7.44
CA ASP A 229 20.25 11.02 -7.75
C ASP A 229 21.22 9.88 -8.08
N GLN A 230 22.24 10.14 -8.90
CA GLN A 230 23.25 9.16 -9.25
C GLN A 230 24.09 8.74 -8.05
N THR A 231 24.54 9.70 -7.23
CA THR A 231 25.30 9.42 -6.00
C THR A 231 24.47 8.59 -5.04
N TYR A 232 23.20 8.96 -4.79
CA TYR A 232 22.33 8.23 -3.87
C TYR A 232 22.09 6.79 -4.35
N ILE A 233 21.75 6.59 -5.63
CA ILE A 233 21.50 5.26 -6.19
C ILE A 233 22.75 4.37 -6.07
N ARG A 234 23.93 4.88 -6.47
CA ARG A 234 25.21 4.14 -6.37
C ARG A 234 25.53 3.78 -4.91
N HIS A 235 25.49 4.79 -4.04
CA HIS A 235 25.88 4.62 -2.64
C HIS A 235 24.91 3.71 -1.89
N MET A 236 23.60 3.92 -2.04
CA MET A 236 22.60 3.09 -1.36
C MET A 236 22.60 1.65 -1.90
N THR A 237 22.90 1.43 -3.20
CA THR A 237 23.10 0.08 -3.73
C THR A 237 24.28 -0.63 -3.06
N ALA A 238 25.44 0.04 -2.94
CA ALA A 238 26.60 -0.53 -2.27
C ALA A 238 26.36 -0.76 -0.76
N HIS A 239 25.66 0.17 -0.11
CA HIS A 239 25.26 0.09 1.29
C HIS A 239 24.31 -1.09 1.54
N HIS A 240 23.26 -1.23 0.72
CA HIS A 240 22.37 -2.40 0.76
C HIS A 240 23.09 -3.71 0.47
N ALA A 241 24.07 -3.74 -0.43
CA ALA A 241 24.82 -4.97 -0.69
C ALA A 241 25.57 -5.47 0.57
N GLN A 242 26.18 -4.56 1.35
CA GLN A 242 26.78 -4.90 2.64
C GLN A 242 25.71 -5.28 3.69
N GLY A 243 24.58 -4.56 3.72
CA GLY A 243 23.46 -4.87 4.59
C GLY A 243 22.88 -6.26 4.35
N ILE A 244 22.75 -6.69 3.09
CA ILE A 244 22.33 -8.04 2.72
C ILE A 244 23.35 -9.09 3.18
N GLU A 245 24.66 -8.82 3.03
CA GLU A 245 25.70 -9.72 3.55
C GLU A 245 25.55 -9.90 5.07
N LEU A 246 25.39 -8.78 5.80
CA LEU A 246 25.24 -8.78 7.24
C LEU A 246 23.95 -9.53 7.67
N ALA A 247 22.83 -9.24 7.02
CA ALA A 247 21.53 -9.85 7.31
C ALA A 247 21.50 -11.35 6.99
N ARG A 248 22.21 -11.82 5.95
CA ARG A 248 22.35 -13.27 5.70
C ARG A 248 23.07 -13.98 6.83
N ILE A 249 24.11 -13.37 7.41
CA ILE A 249 24.80 -13.95 8.58
C ILE A 249 23.81 -14.10 9.75
N ALA A 250 22.98 -13.09 10.03
CA ALA A 250 21.98 -13.22 11.09
C ALA A 250 20.85 -14.21 10.77
N ALA A 251 20.42 -14.30 9.51
CA ALA A 251 19.44 -15.31 9.10
C ALA A 251 19.93 -16.75 9.36
N GLU A 252 21.25 -16.96 9.41
CA GLU A 252 21.88 -18.26 9.70
C GLU A 252 22.26 -18.43 11.18
N GLN A 253 22.81 -17.41 11.83
CA GLN A 253 23.47 -17.52 13.13
C GLN A 253 22.67 -16.96 14.31
N ALA A 254 21.66 -16.11 14.06
CA ALA A 254 20.90 -15.49 15.15
C ALA A 254 20.20 -16.54 16.02
N GLN A 255 20.23 -16.38 17.33
CA GLN A 255 19.60 -17.29 18.29
C GLN A 255 18.12 -16.94 18.47
N ASP A 256 17.78 -15.65 18.53
CA ASP A 256 16.41 -15.15 18.54
C ASP A 256 15.70 -15.43 17.20
N PRO A 257 14.60 -16.22 17.19
CA PRO A 257 13.80 -16.46 16.00
C PRO A 257 13.24 -15.18 15.37
N HIS A 258 12.89 -14.17 16.18
CA HIS A 258 12.37 -12.91 15.68
C HIS A 258 13.46 -12.13 14.94
N LEU A 259 14.66 -12.01 15.51
CA LEU A 259 15.81 -11.42 14.84
C LEU A 259 16.16 -12.15 13.53
N ARG A 260 16.13 -13.49 13.53
CA ARG A 260 16.39 -14.28 12.32
C ARG A 260 15.38 -13.99 11.20
N LYS A 261 14.11 -13.82 11.55
CA LYS A 261 13.03 -13.49 10.60
C LYS A 261 13.09 -12.04 10.13
N LEU A 262 13.44 -11.12 11.02
CA LEU A 262 13.72 -9.74 10.66
C LEU A 262 14.90 -9.66 9.68
N ALA A 263 15.97 -10.42 9.91
CA ALA A 263 17.12 -10.48 9.02
C ALA A 263 16.74 -11.06 7.63
N MET A 264 15.88 -12.07 7.57
CA MET A 264 15.32 -12.55 6.30
C MET A 264 14.55 -11.44 5.57
N LEU A 265 13.72 -10.67 6.30
CA LEU A 265 12.99 -9.54 5.71
C LEU A 265 13.95 -8.45 5.19
N MET A 266 15.01 -8.11 5.94
CA MET A 266 16.06 -7.16 5.52
C MET A 266 16.73 -7.60 4.22
N VAL A 267 17.03 -8.91 4.07
CA VAL A 267 17.56 -9.46 2.81
C VAL A 267 16.57 -9.22 1.66
N ALA A 268 15.29 -9.54 1.89
CA ALA A 268 14.26 -9.43 0.87
C ALA A 268 14.02 -7.97 0.44
N SER A 269 13.89 -7.05 1.41
CA SER A 269 13.64 -5.63 1.17
C SER A 269 14.80 -4.98 0.44
N GLN A 270 16.02 -5.10 0.97
CA GLN A 270 17.21 -4.47 0.38
C GLN A 270 17.54 -5.05 -1.00
N ALA A 271 17.34 -6.36 -1.22
CA ALA A 271 17.51 -6.94 -2.55
C ALA A 271 16.46 -6.43 -3.55
N GLY A 272 15.22 -6.22 -3.11
CA GLY A 272 14.18 -5.57 -3.91
C GLY A 272 14.50 -4.13 -4.27
N GLU A 273 15.01 -3.38 -3.30
CA GLU A 273 15.43 -1.99 -3.47
C GLU A 273 16.61 -1.87 -4.45
N ILE A 274 17.62 -2.74 -4.35
CA ILE A 274 18.72 -2.83 -5.34
C ILE A 274 18.20 -3.08 -6.75
N ARG A 275 17.30 -4.05 -6.95
CA ARG A 275 16.74 -4.33 -8.29
C ARG A 275 16.03 -3.11 -8.88
N ILE A 276 15.33 -2.34 -8.06
CA ILE A 276 14.65 -1.11 -8.51
C ILE A 276 15.69 -0.04 -8.87
N PHE A 277 16.72 0.14 -8.06
CA PHE A 277 17.83 1.04 -8.33
C PHE A 277 18.55 0.70 -9.64
N GLU A 278 18.88 -0.56 -9.87
CA GLU A 278 19.52 -1.03 -11.10
C GLU A 278 18.63 -0.77 -12.33
N ASN A 279 17.34 -1.08 -12.23
CA ASN A 279 16.39 -0.84 -13.32
C ASN A 279 16.24 0.67 -13.62
N TRP A 280 16.08 1.50 -12.58
CA TRP A 280 16.03 2.96 -12.74
C TRP A 280 17.32 3.52 -13.31
N TRP A 281 18.48 3.05 -12.84
CA TRP A 281 19.77 3.48 -13.35
C TRP A 281 19.90 3.22 -14.87
N LEU A 282 19.64 1.97 -15.28
CA LEU A 282 19.69 1.57 -16.68
C LEU A 282 18.73 2.41 -17.54
N SER A 283 17.49 2.59 -17.09
CA SER A 283 16.50 3.38 -17.83
C SER A 283 16.80 4.88 -17.89
N TRP A 284 17.37 5.46 -16.83
CA TRP A 284 17.47 6.92 -16.70
C TRP A 284 18.80 7.49 -17.18
N PHE A 285 19.88 6.73 -17.08
CA PHE A 285 21.22 7.26 -17.29
C PHE A 285 21.97 6.65 -18.48
N ASP A 286 21.48 5.54 -19.04
CA ASP A 286 22.02 4.89 -20.24
C ASP A 286 23.52 4.55 -20.12
N THR A 287 23.96 4.24 -18.90
CA THR A 287 25.31 3.76 -18.58
C THR A 287 25.23 2.58 -17.63
N GLU A 288 26.27 1.76 -17.57
CA GLU A 288 26.44 0.85 -16.43
C GLU A 288 26.62 1.65 -15.13
N MET A 289 26.16 1.10 -14.01
CA MET A 289 26.30 1.73 -12.70
C MET A 289 27.74 1.54 -12.22
N PRO A 290 28.54 2.60 -12.04
CA PRO A 290 29.91 2.45 -11.58
C PRO A 290 29.95 1.96 -10.13
N ASP A 291 30.81 0.99 -9.86
CA ASP A 291 31.12 0.57 -8.50
C ASP A 291 31.58 1.75 -7.64
N CYS A 292 31.25 1.71 -6.35
CA CYS A 292 31.79 2.67 -5.39
C CYS A 292 33.25 2.35 -5.08
N SER A 293 34.12 3.37 -5.10
CA SER A 293 35.52 3.25 -4.72
C SER A 293 35.68 2.87 -3.24
N THR A 294 36.89 2.46 -2.85
CA THR A 294 37.22 2.21 -1.45
C THR A 294 37.05 3.48 -0.60
N GLU A 295 37.44 4.65 -1.13
CA GLU A 295 37.23 5.93 -0.43
C GLU A 295 35.74 6.28 -0.32
N GLU A 296 34.96 6.10 -1.38
CA GLU A 296 33.51 6.34 -1.35
C GLU A 296 32.85 5.48 -0.28
N ARG A 297 33.14 4.17 -0.24
CA ARG A 297 32.62 3.24 0.78
C ARG A 297 33.06 3.62 2.19
N ALA A 298 34.32 3.99 2.38
CA ALA A 298 34.83 4.40 3.70
C ALA A 298 34.21 5.70 4.21
N ALA A 299 33.79 6.59 3.31
CA ALA A 299 33.13 7.85 3.64
C ALA A 299 31.61 7.70 3.87
N MET A 300 30.98 6.61 3.41
CA MET A 300 29.55 6.38 3.58
C MET A 300 29.19 6.24 5.07
N PRO A 301 28.21 7.01 5.58
CA PRO A 301 27.72 6.86 6.94
C PRO A 301 27.29 5.42 7.25
N GLY A 302 27.71 4.91 8.40
CA GLY A 302 27.31 3.58 8.90
C GLY A 302 27.93 2.39 8.16
N TYR A 303 28.66 2.59 7.06
CA TYR A 303 29.31 1.51 6.33
C TYR A 303 30.35 0.83 7.24
N LEU A 304 30.29 -0.50 7.32
CA LEU A 304 31.14 -1.29 8.19
C LEU A 304 32.51 -1.52 7.55
N THR A 305 33.55 -1.36 8.36
CA THR A 305 34.91 -1.72 7.97
C THR A 305 35.05 -3.24 7.83
N PRO A 306 36.05 -3.73 7.08
CA PRO A 306 36.33 -5.17 7.02
C PRO A 306 36.59 -5.80 8.40
N ALA A 307 37.11 -5.04 9.37
CA ALA A 307 37.34 -5.52 10.73
C ALA A 307 36.01 -5.71 11.49
N GLU A 308 35.09 -4.76 11.38
CA GLU A 308 33.75 -4.86 11.98
C GLU A 308 32.95 -6.03 11.38
N MET A 309 32.97 -6.19 10.06
CA MET A 309 32.33 -7.34 9.40
C MET A 309 32.90 -8.69 9.89
N ARG A 310 34.22 -8.78 10.09
CA ARG A 310 34.83 -9.97 10.69
C ARG A 310 34.42 -10.17 12.15
N GLY A 311 34.28 -9.08 12.90
CA GLY A 311 33.80 -9.12 14.29
C GLY A 311 32.42 -9.76 14.40
N VAL A 312 31.47 -9.35 13.56
CA VAL A 312 30.13 -9.96 13.53
C VAL A 312 30.18 -11.44 13.14
N LYS A 313 30.93 -11.79 12.08
CA LYS A 313 31.07 -13.18 11.61
C LYS A 313 31.68 -14.12 12.66
N ALA A 314 32.55 -13.59 13.52
CA ALA A 314 33.27 -14.37 14.53
C ALA A 314 32.61 -14.29 15.92
N ALA A 315 31.46 -13.62 16.04
CA ALA A 315 30.79 -13.45 17.32
C ALA A 315 30.38 -14.82 17.90
N PRO A 316 30.67 -15.10 19.18
CA PRO A 316 30.19 -16.30 19.85
C PRO A 316 28.66 -16.41 19.81
N PRO A 317 28.06 -17.62 19.69
CA PRO A 317 26.61 -17.77 19.55
C PRO A 317 25.77 -17.08 20.64
N ASP A 318 26.25 -17.02 21.88
CA ASP A 318 25.60 -16.38 23.02
C ASP A 318 25.65 -14.84 22.97
N GLN A 319 26.52 -14.26 22.15
CA GLN A 319 26.71 -12.82 21.99
C GLN A 319 26.30 -12.33 20.58
N PHE A 320 26.10 -13.25 19.65
CA PHE A 320 25.88 -12.96 18.23
C PHE A 320 24.75 -11.94 18.02
N ASP A 321 23.58 -12.16 18.62
CA ASP A 321 22.39 -11.32 18.41
C ASP A 321 22.65 -9.85 18.81
N ALA A 322 23.34 -9.62 19.92
CA ALA A 322 23.68 -8.29 20.40
C ALA A 322 24.72 -7.61 19.49
N VAL A 323 25.76 -8.35 19.09
CA VAL A 323 26.80 -7.84 18.18
C VAL A 323 26.22 -7.51 16.80
N PHE A 324 25.33 -8.36 16.28
CA PHE A 324 24.62 -8.09 15.03
C PHE A 324 23.72 -6.86 15.17
N ALA A 325 22.91 -6.78 16.22
CA ALA A 325 22.00 -5.66 16.42
C ALA A 325 22.74 -4.32 16.52
N GLU A 326 23.89 -4.28 17.20
CA GLU A 326 24.75 -3.10 17.27
C GLU A 326 25.30 -2.71 15.88
N ALA A 327 25.88 -3.69 15.16
CA ALA A 327 26.46 -3.46 13.84
C ALA A 327 25.41 -3.04 12.81
N MET A 328 24.26 -3.71 12.78
CA MET A 328 23.16 -3.39 11.87
C MET A 328 22.48 -2.08 12.26
N THR A 329 22.41 -1.72 13.55
CA THR A 329 21.93 -0.40 13.97
C THR A 329 22.84 0.71 13.47
N LYS A 330 24.16 0.57 13.62
CA LYS A 330 25.14 1.52 13.04
C LYS A 330 24.94 1.65 11.53
N HIS A 331 24.80 0.52 10.85
CA HIS A 331 24.60 0.46 9.41
C HIS A 331 23.31 1.18 9.00
N HIS A 332 22.16 0.82 9.59
CA HIS A 332 20.87 1.41 9.30
C HIS A 332 20.80 2.91 9.63
N SER A 333 21.38 3.37 10.74
CA SER A 333 21.43 4.82 11.03
C SER A 333 22.16 5.60 9.93
N GLY A 334 23.19 5.01 9.32
CA GLY A 334 23.88 5.56 8.17
C GLY A 334 23.01 5.66 6.91
N ALA A 335 22.31 4.58 6.57
CA ALA A 335 21.38 4.58 5.45
C ALA A 335 20.18 5.53 5.67
N VAL A 336 19.66 5.63 6.90
CA VAL A 336 18.62 6.60 7.27
C VAL A 336 19.10 8.03 7.01
N ARG A 337 20.35 8.35 7.35
CA ARG A 337 20.94 9.67 7.08
C ARG A 337 21.03 9.97 5.59
N MET A 338 21.51 9.02 4.79
CA MET A 338 21.58 9.14 3.33
C MET A 338 20.20 9.30 2.71
N ALA A 339 19.22 8.54 3.19
CA ALA A 339 17.85 8.57 2.73
C ALA A 339 17.13 9.88 3.12
N ASP A 340 17.42 10.45 4.29
CA ASP A 340 16.89 11.75 4.68
C ASP A 340 17.44 12.88 3.80
N GLN A 341 18.75 12.86 3.49
CA GLN A 341 19.36 13.79 2.54
C GLN A 341 18.70 13.72 1.16
N MET A 342 18.47 12.50 0.66
CA MET A 342 17.79 12.29 -0.61
C MET A 342 16.34 12.77 -0.57
N TRP A 343 15.59 12.49 0.50
CA TRP A 343 14.22 12.97 0.67
C TRP A 343 14.11 14.50 0.59
N GLN A 344 15.07 15.21 1.17
CA GLN A 344 15.15 16.67 1.19
C GLN A 344 15.72 17.29 -0.09
N SER A 345 16.26 16.47 -1.00
CA SER A 345 16.88 16.95 -2.24
C SER A 345 15.86 17.44 -3.28
N ARG A 346 16.39 17.91 -4.42
CA ARG A 346 15.60 18.29 -5.61
C ARG A 346 15.60 17.22 -6.71
N GLY A 347 15.94 15.98 -6.35
CA GLY A 347 15.99 14.84 -7.25
C GLY A 347 14.64 14.36 -7.76
N ASP A 348 14.66 13.24 -8.50
CA ASP A 348 13.45 12.59 -9.02
C ASP A 348 12.47 12.25 -7.88
N LEU A 349 11.19 12.57 -8.06
CA LEU A 349 10.17 12.35 -7.04
C LEU A 349 10.07 10.87 -6.64
N ARG A 350 10.26 9.94 -7.59
CA ARG A 350 10.19 8.50 -7.30
C ARG A 350 11.33 8.07 -6.40
N LEU A 351 12.53 8.57 -6.66
CA LEU A 351 13.71 8.30 -5.83
C LEU A 351 13.56 8.89 -4.43
N ARG A 352 12.96 10.08 -4.32
CA ARG A 352 12.64 10.71 -3.04
C ARG A 352 11.61 9.91 -2.24
N ILE A 353 10.54 9.43 -2.89
CA ILE A 353 9.54 8.57 -2.24
C ILE A 353 10.17 7.26 -1.75
N MET A 354 11.05 6.66 -2.56
CA MET A 354 11.80 5.47 -2.15
C MET A 354 12.71 5.76 -0.95
N ALA A 355 13.42 6.88 -0.96
CA ALA A 355 14.26 7.29 0.16
C ALA A 355 13.44 7.50 1.45
N HIS A 356 12.24 8.11 1.35
CA HIS A 356 11.32 8.19 2.49
C HIS A 356 10.93 6.81 3.02
N ALA A 357 10.64 5.86 2.13
CA ALA A 357 10.30 4.49 2.51
C ALA A 357 11.48 3.74 3.17
N ILE A 358 12.69 3.84 2.60
CA ILE A 358 13.92 3.26 3.18
C ILE A 358 14.18 3.84 4.57
N ARG A 359 14.11 5.17 4.70
CA ARG A 359 14.25 5.86 5.99
C ARG A 359 13.23 5.39 7.02
N HIS A 360 11.96 5.23 6.63
CA HIS A 360 10.92 4.74 7.53
C HIS A 360 11.20 3.29 7.95
N GLY A 361 11.44 2.41 6.97
CA GLY A 361 11.67 0.98 7.18
C GLY A 361 12.88 0.71 8.06
N GLN A 362 14.03 1.33 7.78
CA GLN A 362 15.26 1.08 8.53
C GLN A 362 15.24 1.66 9.95
N GLN A 363 14.57 2.80 10.18
CA GLN A 363 14.28 3.24 11.56
C GLN A 363 13.37 2.24 12.29
N GLY A 364 12.43 1.63 11.56
CA GLY A 364 11.59 0.55 12.07
C GLY A 364 12.37 -0.72 12.41
N GLU A 365 13.34 -1.10 11.59
CA GLU A 365 14.23 -2.24 11.80
C GLU A 365 15.10 -2.06 13.03
N ILE A 366 15.67 -0.86 13.22
CA ILE A 366 16.37 -0.49 14.46
C ILE A 366 15.44 -0.68 15.68
N ALA A 367 14.21 -0.14 15.60
CA ALA A 367 13.25 -0.26 16.69
C ALA A 367 12.89 -1.73 17.00
N LEU A 368 12.70 -2.57 15.97
CA LEU A 368 12.41 -4.00 16.12
C LEU A 368 13.60 -4.76 16.74
N MET A 369 14.83 -4.48 16.32
CA MET A 369 16.03 -5.07 16.93
C MET A 369 16.20 -4.70 18.41
N HIS A 370 15.65 -3.56 18.83
CA HIS A 370 15.61 -3.12 20.22
C HIS A 370 14.31 -3.49 20.96
N GLY A 371 13.49 -4.37 20.38
CA GLY A 371 12.29 -4.92 21.02
C GLY A 371 11.14 -3.94 21.19
N VAL A 372 11.05 -2.89 20.36
CA VAL A 372 9.94 -1.94 20.39
C VAL A 372 8.65 -2.59 19.88
N ASP A 373 7.60 -2.58 20.70
CA ASP A 373 6.32 -3.21 20.40
C ASP A 373 5.10 -2.34 20.81
N GLY A 374 3.90 -2.87 20.59
CA GLY A 374 2.63 -2.31 21.05
C GLY A 374 2.42 -0.84 20.68
N VAL A 375 1.94 -0.04 21.66
CA VAL A 375 1.67 1.40 21.46
C VAL A 375 2.95 2.19 21.18
N THR A 376 4.08 1.76 21.76
CA THR A 376 5.38 2.39 21.53
C THR A 376 5.82 2.23 20.08
N ALA A 377 5.59 1.05 19.47
CA ALA A 377 5.84 0.83 18.05
C ALA A 377 5.01 1.76 17.17
N VAL A 378 3.73 1.96 17.48
CA VAL A 378 2.87 2.91 16.73
C VAL A 378 3.38 4.34 16.84
N ALA A 379 3.73 4.79 18.05
CA ALA A 379 4.26 6.12 18.28
C ALA A 379 5.60 6.35 17.57
N THR A 380 6.48 5.33 17.57
CA THR A 380 7.75 5.36 16.85
C THR A 380 7.54 5.39 15.34
N ALA A 381 6.71 4.51 14.80
CA ALA A 381 6.40 4.49 13.38
C ALA A 381 5.78 5.82 12.90
N PHE A 382 4.93 6.46 13.71
CA PHE A 382 4.40 7.79 13.39
C PHE A 382 5.51 8.86 13.35
N ARG A 383 6.43 8.87 14.32
CA ARG A 383 7.57 9.81 14.32
C ARG A 383 8.51 9.59 13.14
N ASN A 384 8.77 8.34 12.77
CA ASN A 384 9.63 7.97 11.64
C ASN A 384 9.14 8.53 10.30
N MET A 385 7.81 8.74 10.17
CA MET A 385 7.23 9.32 8.96
C MET A 385 7.67 10.76 8.70
N PHE A 386 7.96 11.53 9.76
CA PHE A 386 8.23 12.98 9.65
C PHE A 386 9.69 13.35 9.90
N GLY A 387 10.49 12.42 10.41
CA GLY A 387 11.78 12.74 10.99
C GLY A 387 12.78 11.60 10.90
N ASP A 388 14.06 11.99 10.89
CA ASP A 388 15.15 11.10 11.22
C ASP A 388 15.23 11.17 12.74
N ASN A 389 14.89 10.07 13.40
CA ASN A 389 14.81 9.96 14.86
C ASN A 389 15.94 9.09 15.41
N VAL A 390 16.94 8.76 14.58
CA VAL A 390 18.09 7.93 14.97
C VAL A 390 19.42 8.68 14.89
N ASN A 391 19.50 9.81 14.17
CA ASN A 391 20.71 10.63 14.01
C ASN A 391 20.70 11.97 14.72
#